data_AF-A0A418SPS8-F1
#
_entry.id   AF-A0A418SPS8-F1
#
_cell.length_a   1.000
_cell.length_b   1.000
_cell.length_c   1.000
_cell.angle_alpha   90.00
_cell.angle_beta   90.00
_cell.angle_gamma   90.00
#
_symmetry.space_group_name_H-M   'P 1'
#
loop_
_entity.id
_entity.type
_entity.pdbx_description
1 polymer ?
#
loop_
_entity_poly.entity_id
_entity_poly.type
_entity_poly.pdbx_seq_one_letter_code
_entity_poly.pdbx_strand_id
1 'polypeptide(L)' 'MSGDIITVEVRILNETDKAWLVTPDAKHQAEWVPKSQVEIEDRHEIKEFHLMQVPEWLATRAGLV' A
#
# COMPACT_ATOMS: atom_id res chain seq x y z
N MET A 1 11.23 15.29 -8.94
CA MET A 1 11.53 13.86 -8.78
C MET A 1 10.43 13.12 -9.50
N SER A 2 10.72 12.60 -10.69
CA SER A 2 9.90 11.58 -11.34
C SER A 2 10.07 10.34 -10.46
N GLY A 3 9.15 10.13 -9.52
CA GLY A 3 9.15 8.94 -8.69
C GLY A 3 8.49 7.85 -9.50
N ASP A 4 9.24 6.81 -9.87
CA ASP A 4 8.67 5.66 -10.55
C ASP A 4 7.56 5.06 -9.67
N ILE A 5 6.45 4.71 -10.31
CA ILE A 5 5.35 4.01 -9.63
C ILE A 5 5.68 2.52 -9.70
N ILE A 6 5.70 1.87 -8.55
CA ILE A 6 5.91 0.44 -8.42
C ILE A 6 4.65 -0.22 -7.89
N THR A 7 4.46 -1.49 -8.21
CA THR A 7 3.38 -2.32 -7.66
C THR A 7 3.93 -3.16 -6.52
N VAL A 8 3.32 -3.04 -5.35
CA VAL A 8 3.65 -3.84 -4.16
C VAL A 8 2.44 -4.66 -3.74
N GLU A 9 2.68 -5.89 -3.30
CA GLU A 9 1.64 -6.73 -2.72
C GLU A 9 1.50 -6.41 -1.24
N VAL A 10 0.30 -5.99 -0.83
CA VAL A 10 0.04 -5.56 0.55
C VAL A 10 -1.28 -6.12 1.06
N ARG A 11 -1.34 -6.37 2.36
CA ARG A 11 -2.58 -6.68 3.07
C ARG A 11 -3.14 -5.42 3.69
N ILE A 12 -4.43 -5.17 3.46
CA ILE A 12 -5.16 -4.06 4.10
C ILE A 12 -5.67 -4.53 5.46
N LEU A 13 -5.24 -3.88 6.53
CA LEU A 13 -5.68 -4.17 7.90
C LEU A 13 -6.79 -3.23 8.37
N ASN A 14 -6.80 -1.99 7.89
CA ASN A 14 -7.80 -1.01 8.24
C ASN A 14 -7.92 0.09 7.17
N GLU A 15 -9.03 0.83 7.19
CA GLU A 15 -9.33 1.89 6.24
C GLU A 15 -9.99 3.08 6.95
N THR A 16 -9.54 4.28 6.62
CA THR A 16 -10.21 5.55 6.96
C THR A 16 -10.66 6.23 5.68
N ASP A 17 -11.32 7.38 5.78
CA ASP A 17 -11.70 8.17 4.62
C ASP A 17 -10.48 8.60 3.77
N LYS A 18 -9.30 8.76 4.39
CA LYS A 18 -8.12 9.36 3.75
C LYS A 18 -6.92 8.43 3.58
N ALA A 19 -6.89 7.29 4.28
CA ALA A 19 -5.72 6.41 4.28
C ALA A 19 -6.10 4.93 4.45
N TRP A 20 -5.22 4.05 4.01
CA TRP A 20 -5.25 2.62 4.27
C TRP A 20 -4.12 2.24 5.23
N LEU A 21 -4.40 1.39 6.20
CA LEU A 21 -3.39 0.74 7.02
C LEU A 21 -3.01 -0.57 6.33
N VAL A 22 -1.77 -0.67 5.89
CA VAL A 22 -1.29 -1.79 5.08
C VAL A 22 -0.06 -2.45 5.68
N THR A 23 0.16 -3.73 5.39
CA THR A 23 1.38 -4.45 5.76
C THR A 23 1.81 -5.36 4.60
N PRO A 24 3.13 -5.50 4.32
CA PRO A 24 3.60 -6.44 3.31
C PRO A 24 3.50 -7.91 3.78
N ASP A 25 3.50 -8.17 5.09
CA ASP A 25 3.26 -9.50 5.66
C ASP A 25 2.82 -9.46 7.14
N ALA A 26 2.73 -10.62 7.79
CA ALA A 26 2.35 -10.73 9.21
C ALA A 26 3.45 -10.37 10.22
N LYS A 27 4.70 -10.18 9.78
CA LYS A 27 5.87 -9.91 10.62
C LYS A 27 6.26 -8.44 10.61
N HIS A 28 5.94 -7.71 9.55
CA HIS A 28 6.22 -6.29 9.42
C HIS A 28 5.19 -5.44 10.15
N GLN A 29 5.63 -4.27 10.60
CA GLN A 29 4.73 -3.28 11.18
C GLN A 29 3.85 -2.69 10.08
N ALA A 30 2.55 -2.59 10.36
CA ALA A 30 1.62 -1.99 9.43
C ALA A 30 1.81 -0.46 9.36
N GLU A 31 1.70 0.08 8.16
CA GLU A 31 1.94 1.49 7.85
C GLU A 31 0.69 2.15 7.23
N TRP A 32 0.46 3.41 7.58
CA TRP A 32 -0.62 4.20 7.00
C TRP A 32 -0.18 4.87 5.70
N VAL A 33 -0.83 4.52 4.59
CA VAL A 33 -0.60 5.13 3.28
C VAL A 33 -1.78 6.02 2.86
N PRO A 34 -1.54 7.29 2.46
CA PRO A 34 -2.61 8.19 2.03
C PRO A 34 -3.21 7.76 0.69
N LYS A 35 -4.54 7.64 0.60
CA LYS A 35 -5.24 7.28 -0.65
C LYS A 35 -4.99 8.27 -1.79
N SER A 36 -4.63 9.51 -1.47
CA SER A 36 -4.29 10.51 -2.49
C SER A 36 -2.92 10.29 -3.15
N GLN A 37 -2.14 9.32 -2.67
CA GLN A 37 -0.78 9.03 -3.16
C GLN A 37 -0.63 7.60 -3.68
N VAL A 38 -1.66 6.75 -3.56
CA VAL A 38 -1.60 5.33 -3.90
C VAL A 38 -2.91 4.87 -4.55
N GLU A 39 -2.85 3.80 -5.33
CA GLU A 39 -4.01 3.17 -5.96
C GLU A 39 -3.99 1.66 -5.68
N ILE A 40 -5.16 1.04 -5.47
CA ILE A 40 -5.28 -0.41 -5.29
C ILE A 40 -6.20 -0.92 -6.39
N GLU A 41 -5.63 -1.59 -7.39
CA GLU A 41 -6.37 -1.99 -8.61
C GLU A 41 -7.45 -3.03 -8.31
N ASP A 42 -7.16 -3.97 -7.43
CA ASP A 42 -8.02 -5.11 -7.13
C ASP A 42 -8.80 -4.94 -5.82
N ARG A 43 -9.07 -3.68 -5.41
CA ARG A 43 -9.72 -3.37 -4.13
C ARG A 43 -11.10 -4.01 -3.97
N HIS A 44 -11.79 -4.26 -5.09
CA HIS A 44 -13.12 -4.86 -5.13
C HIS A 44 -13.11 -6.40 -5.02
N GLU A 45 -11.94 -7.02 -5.14
CA GLU A 45 -11.80 -8.47 -5.07
C GLU A 45 -11.67 -8.96 -3.63
N ILE A 46 -12.18 -10.16 -3.35
CA ILE A 46 -12.02 -10.79 -2.03
C ILE A 46 -10.69 -11.55 -2.02
N LYS A 47 -9.62 -10.88 -1.59
CA LYS A 47 -8.27 -11.42 -1.48
C LYS A 47 -7.65 -11.10 -0.12
N GLU A 48 -6.66 -11.90 0.30
CA GLU A 48 -5.87 -11.60 1.50
C GLU A 48 -4.84 -10.49 1.24
N PHE A 49 -4.27 -10.48 0.04
CA PHE A 49 -3.33 -9.48 -0.43
C PHE A 49 -3.84 -8.79 -1.68
N HIS A 50 -3.50 -7.51 -1.81
CA HIS A 50 -3.92 -6.60 -2.85
C HIS A 50 -2.72 -5.98 -3.54
N LEU A 51 -2.86 -5.67 -4.83
CA LEU A 51 -1.84 -5.00 -5.61
C LEU A 51 -2.00 -3.48 -5.47
N MET A 52 -1.06 -2.87 -4.75
CA MET A 52 -1.04 -1.43 -4.54
C MET A 52 0.03 -0.78 -5.41
N GLN A 53 -0.38 0.17 -6.24
CA GLN A 53 0.51 1.07 -6.94
C GLN A 53 0.93 2.21 -6.01
N VAL A 54 2.22 2.34 -5.78
CA VAL A 54 2.82 3.33 -4.88
C VAL A 54 4.03 4.00 -5.55
N PRO A 55 4.29 5.28 -5.28
CA PRO A 55 5.58 5.87 -5.63
C PRO A 55 6.72 5.14 -4.90
N GLU A 56 7.81 4.82 -5.59
CA GLU A 56 8.96 4.09 -5.03
C GLU A 56 9.52 4.73 -3.76
N TRP A 57 9.60 6.07 -3.72
CA TRP A 57 10.05 6.82 -2.55
C TRP A 57 9.14 6.62 -1.34
N LEU A 58 7.83 6.45 -1.56
CA LEU A 58 6.85 6.20 -0.51
C LEU A 58 6.98 4.75 -0.03
N ALA A 59 7.13 3.81 -0.95
CA ALA A 59 7.33 2.39 -0.65
C ALA A 59 8.56 2.18 0.25
N THR A 60 9.69 2.77 -0.15
CA THR A 60 10.95 2.67 0.60
C THR A 60 10.82 3.30 1.99
N ARG A 61 10.19 4.47 2.08
CA ARG A 61 9.98 5.15 3.37
C ARG A 61 9.02 4.39 4.29
N ALA A 62 8.01 3.75 3.71
CA ALA A 62 6.99 2.95 4.41
C ALA A 62 7.46 1.52 4.74
N GLY A 63 8.64 1.10 4.28
CA GLY A 63 9.13 -0.27 4.47
C GLY A 63 8.32 -1.32 3.71
N LEU A 64 7.72 -0.95 2.58
CA LEU A 64 6.98 -1.85 1.69
C LEU A 64 7.90 -2.56 0.68
N VAL A 65 9.14 -2.08 0.53
CA VAL A 65 10.24 -2.65 -0.26
C VAL A 65 11.57 -2.45 0.46
#